data_AF-A0AAV3WI71-F1
#
_entry.id   AF-A0AAV3WI71-F1
#
_cell.length_a   1.000
_cell.length_b   1.000
_cell.length_c   1.000
_cell.angle_alpha   90.00
_cell.angle_beta   90.00
_cell.angle_gamma   90.00
#
_symmetry.space_group_name_H-M   'P 1'
#
loop_
_entity.id
_entity.type
_entity.pdbx_description
1 polymer ?
#
loop_
_entity_poly.entity_id
_entity_poly.type
_entity_poly.pdbx_seq_one_letter_code
_entity_poly.pdbx_strand_id
1 'polypeptide(L)'
;MDQSITQLLSRISNYHDGDFDAARMSLPQQEVEGIATLLIEQLSANLKGAVLANYLFAIRNRATLQRPWMIVRIIPGAKTHIIARFVNRQDADDRLRALQRYVPNAVFEVVFDPGES
;
A
#
# COMPACT_ATOMS: atom_id res chain seq x y z
N MET A 1 16.33 5.06 15.72
CA MET A 1 15.63 3.76 15.78
C MET A 1 14.63 3.74 14.63
N ASP A 2 14.55 2.63 13.88
CA ASP A 2 13.63 2.50 12.73
C ASP A 2 12.18 2.55 13.22
N GLN A 3 11.38 3.46 12.66
CA GLN A 3 9.96 3.64 13.01
C GLN A 3 9.17 2.33 12.87
N SER A 4 9.58 1.45 11.95
CA SER A 4 8.97 0.14 11.70
C SER A 4 9.22 -0.84 12.86
N ILE A 5 10.45 -0.85 13.40
CA ILE A 5 10.80 -1.69 14.56
C ILE A 5 10.08 -1.18 15.81
N THR A 6 10.01 0.13 16.02
CA THR A 6 9.24 0.71 17.13
C THR A 6 7.75 0.35 17.05
N GLN A 7 7.15 0.35 15.86
CA GLN A 7 5.77 -0.10 15.67
C GLN A 7 5.58 -1.59 15.99
N LEU A 8 6.51 -2.45 15.57
CA LEU A 8 6.47 -3.88 15.89
C LEU A 8 6.53 -4.12 17.41
N LEU A 9 7.49 -3.50 18.09
CA LEU A 9 7.64 -3.63 19.54
C LEU A 9 6.39 -3.12 20.27
N SER A 10 5.87 -1.96 19.87
CA SER A 10 4.62 -1.42 20.42
C SER A 10 3.43 -2.35 20.20
N ARG A 11 3.33 -2.99 19.03
CA ARG A 11 2.26 -3.95 18.74
C ARG A 11 2.37 -5.18 19.63
N ILE A 12 3.56 -5.72 19.84
CA ILE A 12 3.79 -6.89 20.72
C ILE A 12 3.46 -6.54 22.17
N SER A 13 3.94 -5.40 22.69
CA SER A 13 3.69 -4.97 24.07
C SER A 13 2.21 -4.72 24.38
N ASN A 14 1.39 -4.42 23.36
CA ASN A 14 -0.05 -4.17 23.50
C ASN A 14 -0.91 -5.30 22.90
N TYR A 15 -0.31 -6.44 22.53
CA TYR A 15 -1.04 -7.53 21.89
C TYR A 15 -1.96 -8.23 22.89
N HIS A 16 -3.20 -8.46 22.48
CA HIS A 16 -4.18 -9.20 23.25
C HIS A 16 -5.15 -9.96 22.34
N ASP A 17 -5.31 -11.25 22.60
CA ASP A 17 -6.37 -12.11 22.07
C ASP A 17 -6.79 -13.16 23.13
N GLY A 18 -7.51 -14.20 22.71
CA GLY A 18 -7.98 -15.26 23.60
C GLY A 18 -6.86 -16.16 24.17
N ASP A 19 -5.71 -16.21 23.51
CA ASP A 19 -4.59 -17.09 23.86
C ASP A 19 -3.44 -16.34 24.54
N PHE A 20 -3.30 -15.03 24.28
CA PHE A 20 -2.21 -14.20 24.79
C PHE A 20 -2.68 -12.80 25.20
N ASP A 21 -2.16 -12.29 26.32
CA ASP A 21 -2.40 -10.92 26.76
C ASP A 21 -1.10 -10.32 27.33
N ALA A 22 -0.47 -9.45 26.55
CA ALA A 22 0.81 -8.82 26.91
C ALA A 22 0.71 -7.99 28.19
N ALA A 23 -0.43 -7.31 28.40
CA ALA A 23 -0.64 -6.44 29.55
C ALA A 23 -0.79 -7.27 30.83
N ARG A 24 -1.51 -8.40 30.76
CA ARG A 24 -1.63 -9.34 31.90
C ARG A 24 -0.31 -10.01 32.24
N MET A 25 0.51 -10.29 31.24
CA MET A 25 1.81 -10.94 31.43
C MET A 25 2.89 -9.98 31.95
N SER A 26 2.66 -8.67 31.96
CA SER A 26 3.63 -7.65 32.42
C SER A 26 5.01 -7.80 31.75
N LEU A 27 5.02 -8.01 30.43
CA LEU A 27 6.24 -8.35 29.70
C LEU A 27 7.30 -7.25 29.84
N PRO A 28 8.52 -7.56 30.33
CA PRO A 28 9.62 -6.62 30.32
C PRO A 28 10.08 -6.36 28.89
N GLN A 29 10.69 -5.19 28.65
CA GLN A 29 11.15 -4.79 27.32
C GLN A 29 12.07 -5.83 26.66
N GLN A 30 12.92 -6.50 27.43
CA GLN A 30 13.82 -7.54 26.90
C GLN A 30 13.07 -8.73 26.30
N GLU A 31 11.94 -9.14 26.90
CA GLU A 31 11.12 -10.23 26.36
C GLU A 31 10.37 -9.80 25.10
N VAL A 32 9.89 -8.55 25.06
CA VAL A 32 9.27 -7.97 23.84
C VAL A 32 10.27 -7.95 22.68
N GLU A 33 11.51 -7.53 22.95
CA GLU A 33 12.61 -7.54 21.96
C GLU A 33 12.99 -8.97 21.56
N GLY A 34 12.99 -9.91 22.50
CA GLY A 34 13.22 -11.34 22.23
C GLY A 34 12.16 -11.94 21.31
N ILE A 35 10.87 -11.66 21.57
CA ILE A 35 9.76 -12.08 20.71
C ILE A 35 9.91 -11.46 19.31
N ALA A 36 10.20 -10.16 19.22
CA ALA A 36 10.41 -9.50 17.93
C ALA A 36 11.55 -10.15 17.12
N THR A 37 12.65 -10.50 17.80
CA THR A 37 13.80 -11.18 17.20
C THR A 37 13.41 -12.55 16.65
N LEU A 38 12.75 -13.38 17.46
CA LEU A 38 12.28 -14.70 17.04
C LEU A 38 11.28 -14.62 15.86
N LEU A 39 10.38 -13.63 15.88
CA LEU A 39 9.47 -13.39 14.76
C LEU A 39 10.22 -13.04 13.46
N ILE A 40 11.22 -12.15 13.53
CA ILE A 40 12.03 -11.77 12.37
C ILE A 40 12.82 -12.97 11.85
N GLU A 41 13.42 -13.77 12.73
CA GLU A 41 14.16 -14.98 12.36
C GLU A 41 13.26 -16.01 11.69
N GLN A 42 12.10 -16.29 12.30
CA GLN A 42 11.11 -17.23 11.74
C GLN A 42 10.57 -16.76 10.39
N LEU A 43 10.24 -15.47 10.26
CA LEU A 43 9.80 -14.90 8.98
C LEU A 43 10.89 -15.04 7.93
N SER A 44 12.13 -14.68 8.28
CA SER A 44 13.28 -14.74 7.36
C SER A 44 13.58 -16.16 6.88
N ALA A 45 13.53 -17.13 7.79
CA ALA A 45 13.73 -18.55 7.47
C ALA A 45 12.64 -19.13 6.55
N ASN A 46 11.43 -18.54 6.57
CA ASN A 46 10.28 -19.01 5.79
C ASN A 46 9.98 -18.16 4.55
N LEU A 47 10.87 -17.23 4.17
CA LEU A 47 10.69 -16.41 2.98
C LEU A 47 10.71 -17.25 1.70
N LYS A 48 9.66 -17.09 0.90
CA LYS A 48 9.56 -17.65 -0.45
C LYS A 48 9.65 -16.54 -1.48
N GLY A 49 10.22 -16.85 -2.65
CA GLY A 49 10.35 -15.89 -3.75
C GLY A 49 9.01 -15.24 -4.14
N ALA A 50 7.91 -16.00 -4.15
CA ALA A 50 6.57 -15.47 -4.43
C ALA A 50 6.13 -14.41 -3.41
N VAL A 51 6.42 -14.60 -2.12
CA VAL A 51 6.10 -13.64 -1.06
C VAL A 51 6.90 -12.34 -1.25
N LEU A 52 8.20 -12.46 -1.56
CA LEU A 52 9.05 -11.30 -1.85
C LEU A 52 8.60 -10.55 -3.10
N ALA A 53 8.16 -11.26 -4.14
CA ALA A 53 7.62 -10.64 -5.35
C ALA A 53 6.35 -9.83 -5.03
N ASN A 54 5.45 -10.36 -4.20
CA ASN A 54 4.24 -9.65 -3.77
C ASN A 54 4.58 -8.41 -2.94
N TYR A 55 5.53 -8.49 -2.00
CA TYR A 55 5.97 -7.31 -1.25
C TYR A 55 6.63 -6.27 -2.15
N LEU A 56 7.46 -6.69 -3.09
CA LEU A 56 8.09 -5.78 -4.06
C LEU A 56 7.04 -5.10 -4.94
N PHE A 57 6.00 -5.83 -5.36
CA PHE A 57 4.86 -5.27 -6.07
C PHE A 57 4.15 -4.22 -5.22
N ALA A 58 3.82 -4.52 -3.96
CA ALA A 58 3.17 -3.58 -3.05
C ALA A 58 4.02 -2.33 -2.79
N ILE A 59 5.34 -2.47 -2.64
CA ILE A 59 6.27 -1.35 -2.46
C ILE A 59 6.31 -0.47 -3.70
N ARG A 60 6.48 -1.07 -4.88
CA ARG A 60 6.54 -0.35 -6.17
C ARG A 60 5.23 0.36 -6.49
N ASN A 61 4.10 -0.24 -6.10
CA ASN A 61 2.75 0.26 -6.38
C ASN A 61 2.12 0.98 -5.18
N ARG A 62 2.86 1.29 -4.11
CA ARG A 62 2.27 1.89 -2.91
C ARG A 62 1.58 3.23 -3.20
N ALA A 63 2.17 4.04 -4.08
CA ALA A 63 1.60 5.32 -4.49
C ALA A 63 0.37 5.16 -5.41
N THR A 64 0.30 4.08 -6.18
CA THR A 64 -0.86 3.77 -7.03
C THR A 64 -2.02 3.27 -6.17
N LEU A 65 -1.78 2.35 -5.22
CA LEU A 65 -2.79 1.89 -4.25
C LEU A 65 -3.44 3.05 -3.46
N GLN A 66 -2.69 4.11 -3.16
CA GLN A 66 -3.19 5.30 -2.47
C GLN A 66 -3.91 6.31 -3.38
N ARG A 67 -3.87 6.12 -4.70
CA ARG A 67 -4.42 7.02 -5.71
C ARG A 67 -5.24 6.21 -6.72
N PRO A 68 -6.43 5.72 -6.33
CA PRO A 68 -7.16 4.76 -7.13
C PRO A 68 -7.91 5.40 -8.30
N TRP A 69 -8.09 6.72 -8.31
CA TRP A 69 -8.73 7.43 -9.40
C TRP A 69 -7.70 7.81 -10.45
N MET A 70 -7.95 7.52 -11.72
CA MET A 70 -6.98 7.80 -12.78
C MET A 70 -7.64 8.35 -14.03
N ILE A 71 -6.97 9.29 -14.69
CA ILE A 71 -7.36 9.75 -16.02
C ILE A 71 -6.60 8.94 -17.05
N VAL A 72 -7.32 8.24 -17.92
CA VAL A 72 -6.75 7.57 -19.10
C VAL A 72 -7.06 8.35 -20.35
N ARG A 73 -6.12 8.34 -21.29
CA ARG A 73 -6.34 8.78 -22.67
C ARG A 73 -6.58 7.55 -23.53
N ILE A 74 -7.67 7.56 -24.28
CA ILE A 74 -7.98 6.52 -25.27
C ILE A 74 -7.26 6.89 -26.57
N ILE A 75 -6.41 5.98 -27.06
CA ILE A 75 -5.63 6.14 -28.29
C ILE A 75 -6.19 5.15 -29.33
N PRO A 76 -6.27 5.52 -30.62
CA PRO A 76 -6.66 4.60 -31.68
C PRO A 76 -5.89 3.26 -31.61
N GLY A 77 -6.60 2.15 -31.83
CA GLY A 77 -6.05 0.80 -31.66
C GLY A 77 -6.25 0.20 -30.26
N ALA A 78 -7.27 0.67 -29.52
CA ALA A 78 -7.71 0.15 -28.21
C ALA A 78 -6.63 0.17 -27.11
N LYS A 79 -5.67 1.10 -27.19
CA LYS A 79 -4.66 1.31 -26.15
C LYS A 79 -5.09 2.44 -25.23
N THR A 80 -4.99 2.22 -23.92
CA THR A 80 -5.18 3.25 -22.90
C THR A 80 -3.82 3.71 -22.36
N HIS A 81 -3.62 5.02 -22.27
CA HIS A 81 -2.43 5.61 -21.65
C HIS A 81 -2.81 6.38 -20.39
N ILE A 82 -2.18 6.05 -19.25
CA ILE A 82 -2.45 6.71 -17.96
C ILE A 82 -1.81 8.09 -17.96
N ILE A 83 -2.61 9.13 -17.76
CA ILE A 83 -2.16 10.53 -17.72
C ILE A 83 -1.76 10.93 -16.30
N ALA A 84 -2.60 10.60 -15.30
CA ALA A 84 -2.38 10.94 -13.91
C ALA A 84 -3.27 10.11 -12.97
N ARG A 85 -2.87 9.99 -11.70
CA ARG A 85 -3.63 9.34 -10.63
C ARG A 85 -3.91 10.30 -9.45
N PHE A 86 -5.04 10.13 -8.80
CA PHE A 86 -5.63 11.00 -7.78
C PHE A 86 -6.16 10.18 -6.61
N VAL A 87 -6.11 10.78 -5.41
CA VAL A 87 -6.62 10.16 -4.17
C VAL A 87 -8.15 10.10 -4.20
N ASN A 88 -8.79 11.18 -4.66
CA ASN A 88 -10.23 11.30 -4.73
C ASN A 88 -10.69 11.55 -6.18
N ARG A 89 -11.98 11.28 -6.44
CA ARG A 89 -12.59 11.44 -7.77
C ARG A 89 -12.68 12.90 -8.20
N GLN A 90 -12.96 13.81 -7.25
CA GLN A 90 -13.18 15.22 -7.53
C GLN A 90 -11.96 15.87 -8.19
N ASP A 91 -10.76 15.63 -7.66
CA ASP A 91 -9.52 16.11 -8.24
C ASP A 91 -9.30 15.58 -9.67
N ALA A 92 -9.69 14.32 -9.92
CA ALA A 92 -9.61 13.71 -11.24
C ALA A 92 -10.59 14.38 -12.22
N ASP A 93 -11.83 14.61 -11.81
CA ASP A 93 -12.85 15.27 -12.63
C ASP A 93 -12.47 16.74 -12.94
N ASP A 94 -11.93 17.47 -11.96
CA ASP A 94 -11.46 18.84 -12.16
C ASP A 94 -10.27 18.90 -13.13
N ARG A 95 -9.33 17.94 -13.02
CA ARG A 95 -8.23 17.82 -13.97
C ARG A 95 -8.70 17.38 -15.35
N LEU A 96 -9.69 16.50 -15.46
CA LEU A 96 -10.30 16.08 -16.72
C LEU A 96 -10.90 17.28 -17.46
N ARG A 97 -11.67 18.13 -16.75
CA ARG A 97 -12.25 19.35 -17.33
C ARG A 97 -11.18 20.28 -17.89
N ALA A 98 -10.05 20.43 -17.21
CA ALA A 98 -8.93 21.20 -17.71
C ALA A 98 -8.33 20.57 -18.99
N LEU A 99 -8.09 19.25 -18.99
CA LEU A 99 -7.54 18.53 -20.14
C LEU A 99 -8.42 18.63 -21.38
N GLN A 100 -9.74 18.51 -21.23
CA GLN A 100 -10.71 18.64 -22.33
C GLN A 100 -10.70 20.04 -22.96
N ARG A 101 -10.41 21.10 -22.18
CA ARG A 101 -10.28 22.47 -22.71
C ARG A 101 -9.01 22.66 -23.53
N TYR A 102 -7.89 22.08 -23.10
CA TYR A 102 -6.60 22.24 -23.79
C TYR A 102 -6.40 21.25 -24.95
N VAL A 103 -7.07 20.09 -24.90
CA VAL A 103 -6.93 19.03 -25.91
C VAL A 103 -8.32 18.49 -26.29
N PRO A 104 -9.15 19.28 -26.99
CA PRO A 104 -10.55 18.92 -27.26
C PRO A 104 -10.71 17.70 -28.18
N ASN A 105 -9.68 17.38 -28.97
CA ASN A 105 -9.70 16.27 -29.92
C ASN A 105 -9.28 14.92 -29.31
N ALA A 106 -8.91 14.88 -28.03
CA ALA A 106 -8.54 13.66 -27.33
C ALA A 106 -9.69 13.15 -26.45
N VAL A 107 -9.89 11.83 -26.45
CA VAL A 107 -10.86 11.18 -25.57
C VAL A 107 -10.15 10.80 -24.27
N PHE A 108 -10.67 11.32 -23.16
CA PHE A 108 -10.18 11.04 -21.82
C PHE A 108 -11.31 10.47 -20.97
N GLU A 109 -10.96 9.58 -20.06
CA GLU A 109 -11.91 8.94 -19.14
C GLU A 109 -11.31 8.86 -17.73
N VAL A 110 -12.17 9.05 -16.71
CA VAL A 110 -11.81 8.81 -15.31
C VAL A 110 -12.19 7.38 -14.95
N VAL A 111 -11.20 6.58 -14.59
CA VAL A 111 -11.33 5.17 -14.24
C VAL A 111 -10.94 4.99 -12.78
N PHE A 112 -11.62 4.08 -12.08
CA PHE A 112 -11.23 3.62 -10.76
C PHE A 112 -10.42 2.32 -10.91
N ASP A 113 -9.19 2.33 -10.43
CA ASP A 113 -8.27 1.19 -10.43
C ASP A 113 -7.53 1.16 -9.08
N PRO A 114 -8.00 0.34 -8.12
CA PRO A 114 -7.38 0.23 -6.80
C PRO A 114 -6.01 -0.46 -6.84
N GLY A 115 -5.53 -0.92 -8.00
CA GLY A 115 -4.40 -1.83 -8.15
C GLY A 115 -4.83 -3.28 -7.96
N GLU A 116 -4.20 -4.21 -8.69
CA GLU A 116 -4.46 -5.65 -8.50
C GLU A 116 -4.12 -6.04 -7.05
N SER A 117 -5.09 -6.70 -6.39
CA SER A 117 -4.96 -7.29 -5.04
C SER A 117 -4.38 -8.69 -5.11
#